data_AF-A0A7Y8LUN9-F1
#
_entry.id   AF-A0A7Y8LUN9-F1
#
_cell.length_a   1.000
_cell.length_b   1.000
_cell.length_c   1.000
_cell.angle_alpha   90.00
_cell.angle_beta   90.00
_cell.angle_gamma   90.00
#
_symmetry.space_group_name_H-M   'P 1'
#
loop_
_entity.id
_entity.type
_entity.pdbx_description
1 polymer ?
#
loop_
_entity_poly.entity_id
_entity_poly.type
_entity_poly.pdbx_seq_one_letter_code
_entity_poly.pdbx_strand_id
1 'polypeptide(L)' 'MDRKKLEETIKEKAKDGKLPCAMCFKIAEDFGISKREMGKILNEIKIKISQCQLGCFE' A
#
# COMPACT_ATOMS: atom_id res chain seq x y z
N MET A 1 17.79 1.80 -2.45
CA MET A 1 16.32 2.00 -2.37
C MET A 1 15.66 0.97 -3.26
N ASP A 2 15.36 -0.19 -2.68
CA ASP A 2 14.91 -1.38 -3.40
C ASP A 2 13.40 -1.32 -3.63
N ARG A 3 12.95 -0.40 -4.51
CA ARG A 3 11.54 -0.23 -4.87
C ARG A 3 10.91 -1.54 -5.36
N LYS A 4 11.69 -2.37 -6.05
CA LYS A 4 11.28 -3.70 -6.51
C LYS A 4 10.69 -4.57 -5.39
N LYS A 5 11.35 -4.64 -4.23
CA LYS A 5 10.89 -5.49 -3.10
C LYS A 5 9.56 -5.00 -2.52
N LEU A 6 9.41 -3.68 -2.43
CA LEU A 6 8.18 -3.08 -1.94
C LEU A 6 7.02 -3.35 -2.91
N GLU A 7 7.22 -3.15 -4.21
CA GLU A 7 6.20 -3.41 -5.24
C GLU A 7 5.77 -4.88 -5.30
N GLU A 8 6.72 -5.83 -5.22
CA GLU A 8 6.42 -7.26 -5.13
C GLU A 8 5.60 -7.57 -3.89
N THR A 9 6.02 -7.07 -2.71
CA THR A 9 5.28 -7.25 -1.46
C THR A 9 3.86 -6.71 -1.61
N ILE A 10 3.70 -5.51 -2.16
CA ILE A 10 2.38 -4.91 -2.37
C ILE A 10 1.53 -5.75 -3.32
N LYS A 11 2.09 -6.26 -4.43
CA LYS A 11 1.36 -7.10 -5.39
C LYS A 11 0.96 -8.46 -4.80
N GLU A 12 1.83 -9.09 -4.01
CA GLU A 12 1.49 -10.33 -3.28
C GLU A 12 0.36 -10.10 -2.27
N LYS A 13 0.41 -8.95 -1.60
CA LYS A 13 -0.53 -8.57 -0.54
C LYS A 13 -1.84 -8.03 -1.12
N ALA A 14 -1.82 -7.46 -2.33
CA ALA A 14 -2.99 -6.93 -3.01
C ALA A 14 -3.84 -8.07 -3.57
N LYS A 15 -5.09 -8.14 -3.14
CA LYS A 15 -6.08 -9.04 -3.72
C LYS A 15 -6.90 -8.26 -4.73
N ASP A 16 -7.00 -8.77 -5.96
CA ASP A 16 -7.87 -8.19 -7.00
C ASP A 16 -7.50 -6.74 -7.37
N GLY A 17 -6.20 -6.40 -7.31
CA GLY A 17 -5.72 -5.03 -7.54
C GLY A 17 -6.11 -4.04 -6.43
N LYS A 18 -6.51 -4.57 -5.26
CA LYS A 18 -6.91 -3.79 -4.09
C LYS A 18 -6.06 -4.18 -2.88
N LEU A 19 -5.57 -3.18 -2.15
CA LEU A 19 -4.81 -3.37 -0.93
C LEU A 19 -5.58 -2.84 0.28
N PRO A 20 -5.76 -3.63 1.35
CA PRO A 20 -6.35 -3.15 2.59
C PRO A 20 -5.54 -1.99 3.18
N CYS A 21 -6.21 -0.96 3.71
CA CYS A 21 -5.51 0.16 4.38
C CYS A 21 -4.62 -0.34 5.53
N ALA A 22 -5.08 -1.32 6.32
CA ALA A 22 -4.27 -1.94 7.38
C ALA A 22 -2.97 -2.58 6.86
N MET A 23 -3.02 -3.21 5.68
CA MET A 23 -1.83 -3.77 5.04
C MET A 23 -0.90 -2.69 4.51
N CYS A 24 -1.48 -1.62 3.95
CA CYS A 24 -0.75 -0.46 3.48
C CYS A 24 0.10 0.17 4.59
N PHE A 25 -0.48 0.33 5.79
CA PHE A 25 0.22 0.79 6.99
C PHE A 25 1.29 -0.19 7.45
N LYS A 26 0.99 -1.49 7.52
CA LYS A 26 1.97 -2.52 7.91
C LYS A 26 3.20 -2.51 7.01
N ILE A 27 3.00 -2.47 5.70
CA ILE A 27 4.09 -2.42 4.72
C ILE A 27 4.85 -1.09 4.84
N ALA A 28 4.13 0.02 5.03
CA ALA A 28 4.77 1.32 5.19
C ALA A 28 5.69 1.37 6.43
N GLU A 29 5.25 0.80 7.56
CA GLU A 29 6.04 0.70 8.78
C GLU A 29 7.25 -0.23 8.62
N ASP A 30 7.05 -1.41 8.01
CA ASP A 30 8.11 -2.41 7.77
C ASP A 30 9.23 -1.87 6.89
N PHE A 31 8.88 -1.07 5.88
CA PHE A 31 9.84 -0.41 4.98
C PHE A 31 10.27 0.98 5.47
N GLY A 32 9.74 1.48 6.59
CA GLY A 32 10.04 2.80 7.12
C GLY A 32 9.63 3.98 6.21
N ILE A 33 8.63 3.79 5.35
CA ILE A 33 8.14 4.81 4.43
C ILE A 33 6.87 5.49 4.98
N SER A 34 6.69 6.75 4.62
CA SER A 34 5.49 7.50 5.01
C SER A 34 4.25 7.05 4.25
N LYS A 35 3.06 7.16 4.86
CA LYS A 35 1.75 6.88 4.23
C LYS A 35 1.56 7.61 2.90
N ARG A 36 2.08 8.85 2.83
CA ARG A 36 2.08 9.69 1.62
C ARG A 36 2.87 9.06 0.48
N GLU A 37 4.03 8.49 0.80
CA GLU A 37 4.91 7.84 -0.14
C GLU A 37 4.34 6.49 -0.57
N MET A 38 3.80 5.73 0.37
CA MET A 38 3.06 4.49 0.10
C MET A 38 1.87 4.72 -0.84
N GLY A 39 1.10 5.80 -0.63
CA GLY A 39 0.00 6.19 -1.50
C GLY A 39 0.45 6.56 -2.92
N LYS A 40 1.58 7.25 -3.07
CA LYS A 40 2.18 7.52 -4.39
C LYS A 40 2.53 6.22 -5.11
N ILE A 41 3.19 5.30 -4.41
CA ILE A 41 3.64 4.03 -4.98
C ILE A 41 2.44 3.21 -5.42
N LEU A 42 1.43 3.07 -4.57
CA LEU A 42 0.16 2.42 -4.92
C LEU A 42 -0.49 3.02 -6.17
N ASN A 43 -0.48 4.34 -6.29
CA ASN A 43 -1.02 5.04 -7.44
C ASN A 43 -0.20 4.78 -8.71
N GLU A 44 1.13 4.74 -8.63
CA GLU A 44 2.03 4.37 -9.74
C GLU A 44 1.76 2.94 -10.23
N ILE A 45 1.58 1.98 -9.32
CA ILE A 45 1.29 0.58 -9.67
C ILE A 45 -0.21 0.31 -9.91
N LYS A 46 -1.06 1.36 -9.94
CA LYS A 46 -2.51 1.29 -10.13
C LYS A 46 -3.25 0.38 -9.14
N ILE A 47 -2.75 0.25 -7.92
CA ILE A 47 -3.42 -0.51 -6.86
C ILE A 47 -4.28 0.43 -6.01
N LYS A 48 -5.56 0.09 -5.87
CA LYS A 48 -6.49 0.88 -5.08
C LYS A 48 -6.44 0.47 -3.62
N ILE A 49 -6.52 1.44 -2.71
CA ILE A 49 -6.73 1.13 -1.30
C ILE A 49 -8.20 0.73 -1.14
N SER A 50 -8.46 -0.42 -0.52
CA SER A 50 -9.81 -0.88 -0.19
C SER A 50 -9.91 -1.10 1.32
N GLN A 51 -11.12 -1.04 1.88
CA GLN A 51 -11.35 -1.13 3.33
C GLN A 51 -10.44 -0.21 4.17
N CYS A 52 -10.71 1.09 4.16
CA CYS A 52 -10.09 1.98 5.13
C CYS A 52 -10.66 1.70 6.53
N GLN A 53 -9.92 0.95 7.34
CA GLN A 53 -10.27 0.63 8.73
C GLN A 53 -10.41 1.87 9.63
N LEU A 54 -9.91 3.03 9.18
CA LEU A 54 -10.00 4.30 9.90
C LEU A 54 -11.22 5.14 9.49
N GLY A 55 -12.05 4.69 8.53
CA GLY A 55 -13.12 5.54 7.97
C GLY A 55 -12.60 6.79 7.25
N CYS A 56 -11.30 6.85 6.95
CA CYS A 56 -10.62 8.05 6.44
C CYS A 56 -10.73 8.24 4.92
N PHE A 57 -11.37 7.30 4.23
CA PHE A 57 -11.70 7.38 2.81
C PHE A 57 -13.20 7.09 2.68
N GLU A 58 -14.00 8.14 2.88
CA GLU A 58 -15.29 8.31 2.19
C GLU A 58 -15.04 8.98 0.84
#